data_AF-R0MEN3-F1
#
_entry.id   AF-R0MEN3-F1
#
_cell.length_a   1.000
_cell.length_b   1.000
_cell.length_c   1.000
_cell.angle_alpha   90.00
_cell.angle_beta   90.00
_cell.angle_gamma   90.00
#
_symmetry.space_group_name_H-M   'P 1'
#
loop_
_entity.id
_entity.type
_entity.pdbx_description
1 polymer ?
#
loop_
_entity_poly.entity_id
_entity_poly.type
_entity_poly.pdbx_seq_one_letter_code
_entity_poly.pdbx_strand_id
1 'polypeptide(L)'
;MKVEFQGIKKTKKGILERLMATSDTLDTLKDKLKSLKIFSYVESNNNKLKVVEDKNRINVSSSSVSGEMKNSLNIHLPNLFGRAINSKVSLSSLTDYKIELSKPVLTKRLFFLNFFNENHIVRLPCGNFSMNKSEVELKVSPVSMAVGLEKAPDNPRKYARVNYESKGVNLGIKQDISPNPFTKFELAVKPTLDLF
;
A
#
# COMPACT_ATOMS: atom_id res chain seq x y z
N MET A 1 -27.94 -5.89 -9.93
CA MET A 1 -27.13 -6.80 -10.79
C MET A 1 -27.04 -8.18 -10.13
N LYS A 2 -27.28 -9.27 -10.87
CA LYS A 2 -27.17 -10.66 -10.35
C LYS A 2 -25.99 -11.34 -11.06
N VAL A 3 -24.94 -11.66 -10.32
CA VAL A 3 -23.70 -12.25 -10.84
C VAL A 3 -23.33 -13.50 -10.06
N GLU A 4 -22.93 -14.55 -10.76
CA GLU A 4 -22.42 -15.80 -10.18
C GLU A 4 -20.89 -15.74 -10.09
N PHE A 5 -20.34 -15.96 -8.89
CA PHE A 5 -18.88 -16.02 -8.68
C PHE A 5 -18.38 -17.47 -8.68
N GLN A 6 -17.32 -17.73 -9.44
CA GLN A 6 -16.64 -19.03 -9.49
C GLN A 6 -15.16 -18.88 -9.08
N GLY A 7 -14.65 -19.86 -8.32
CA GLY A 7 -13.23 -19.90 -7.91
C GLY A 7 -12.89 -19.14 -6.62
N ILE A 8 -13.90 -18.60 -5.92
CA ILE A 8 -13.75 -18.04 -4.57
C ILE A 8 -13.51 -19.16 -3.56
N LYS A 9 -12.47 -19.03 -2.72
CA LYS A 9 -12.15 -20.02 -1.68
C LYS A 9 -12.10 -19.37 -0.30
N LYS A 10 -11.30 -18.32 -0.14
CA LYS A 10 -11.03 -17.64 1.14
C LYS A 10 -11.82 -16.34 1.29
N THR A 11 -12.10 -15.64 0.19
CA THR A 11 -12.73 -14.32 0.23
C THR A 11 -14.12 -14.39 0.84
N LYS A 12 -14.38 -13.58 1.87
CA LYS A 12 -15.68 -13.57 2.56
C LYS A 12 -16.77 -13.03 1.64
N LYS A 13 -17.95 -13.66 1.69
CA LYS A 13 -19.14 -13.28 0.92
C LYS A 13 -19.49 -11.79 1.06
N GLY A 14 -19.41 -11.23 2.27
CA GLY A 14 -19.70 -9.82 2.52
C GLY A 14 -18.78 -8.83 1.79
N ILE A 15 -17.56 -9.23 1.40
CA ILE A 15 -16.70 -8.41 0.53
C ILE A 15 -17.26 -8.38 -0.89
N LEU A 16 -17.64 -9.54 -1.42
CA LEU A 16 -18.21 -9.69 -2.77
C LEU A 16 -19.56 -8.97 -2.89
N GLU A 17 -20.40 -9.09 -1.86
CA GLU A 17 -21.70 -8.39 -1.79
C GLU A 17 -21.52 -6.87 -1.82
N ARG A 18 -20.55 -6.32 -1.07
CA ARG A 18 -20.24 -4.88 -1.11
C ARG A 18 -19.68 -4.44 -2.45
N LEU A 19 -18.85 -5.25 -3.10
CA LEU A 19 -18.34 -4.96 -4.44
C LEU A 19 -19.49 -4.92 -5.46
N MET A 20 -20.39 -5.89 -5.43
CA MET A 20 -21.58 -5.88 -6.28
C MET A 20 -22.49 -4.67 -6.01
N ALA A 21 -22.73 -4.34 -4.74
CA ALA A 21 -23.59 -3.22 -4.36
C ALA A 21 -23.02 -1.85 -4.77
N THR A 22 -21.70 -1.75 -4.96
CA THR A 22 -21.02 -0.51 -5.32
C THR A 22 -20.63 -0.45 -6.79
N SER A 23 -20.95 -1.45 -7.59
CA SER A 23 -20.60 -1.53 -9.02
C SER A 23 -21.85 -1.49 -9.86
N ASP A 24 -21.91 -0.52 -10.77
CA ASP A 24 -23.10 -0.30 -11.61
C ASP A 24 -23.14 -1.29 -12.79
N THR A 25 -21.97 -1.70 -13.29
CA THR A 25 -21.82 -2.63 -14.42
C THR A 25 -20.90 -3.80 -14.09
N LEU A 26 -20.99 -4.88 -14.89
CA LEU A 26 -20.09 -6.02 -14.76
C LEU A 26 -18.62 -5.64 -14.99
N ASP A 27 -18.35 -4.73 -15.92
CA ASP A 27 -17.00 -4.25 -16.21
C ASP A 27 -16.42 -3.48 -15.03
N THR A 28 -17.20 -2.58 -14.41
CA THR A 28 -16.75 -1.87 -13.19
C THR A 28 -16.46 -2.83 -12.04
N LEU A 29 -17.25 -3.90 -11.89
CA LEU A 29 -17.01 -4.95 -10.91
C LEU A 29 -15.72 -5.72 -11.22
N LYS A 30 -15.50 -6.10 -12.48
CA LYS A 30 -14.28 -6.77 -12.95
C LYS A 30 -13.04 -5.92 -12.68
N ASP A 31 -13.08 -4.64 -12.98
CA ASP A 31 -11.95 -3.72 -12.77
C ASP A 31 -11.65 -3.50 -11.29
N LYS A 32 -12.69 -3.42 -10.45
CA LYS A 32 -12.51 -3.39 -8.99
C LYS A 32 -11.86 -4.69 -8.49
N LEU A 33 -12.32 -5.85 -8.95
CA LEU A 33 -11.75 -7.15 -8.56
C LEU A 33 -10.27 -7.25 -8.95
N LYS A 34 -9.92 -6.85 -10.17
CA LYS A 34 -8.51 -6.76 -10.61
C LYS A 34 -7.70 -5.81 -9.72
N SER A 35 -8.27 -4.65 -9.40
CA SER A 35 -7.61 -3.62 -8.59
C SER A 35 -7.36 -4.03 -7.15
N LEU A 36 -8.12 -4.97 -6.59
CA LEU A 36 -7.91 -5.48 -5.22
C LEU A 36 -6.57 -6.22 -5.05
N LYS A 37 -5.93 -6.67 -6.13
CA LYS A 37 -4.67 -7.43 -6.10
C LYS A 37 -4.71 -8.66 -5.17
N ILE A 38 -5.90 -9.22 -4.95
CA ILE A 38 -6.11 -10.49 -4.22
C ILE A 38 -6.45 -11.65 -5.15
N PHE A 39 -6.64 -11.36 -6.44
CA PHE A 39 -6.92 -12.33 -7.47
C PHE A 39 -5.79 -12.27 -8.49
N SER A 40 -5.24 -13.43 -8.83
CA SER A 40 -4.23 -13.56 -9.89
C SER A 40 -4.86 -13.58 -11.29
N TYR A 41 -6.16 -13.92 -11.37
CA TYR A 41 -6.93 -13.95 -12.61
C TYR A 41 -8.38 -13.54 -12.36
N VAL A 42 -8.94 -12.73 -13.25
CA VAL A 42 -10.34 -12.28 -13.23
C VAL A 42 -10.87 -12.23 -14.66
N GLU A 43 -11.90 -13.01 -14.94
CA GLU A 43 -12.57 -13.09 -16.23
C GLU A 43 -14.09 -12.96 -16.06
N SER A 44 -14.71 -12.28 -17.01
CA SER A 44 -16.14 -12.04 -17.08
C SER A 44 -16.70 -12.69 -18.33
N ASN A 45 -17.71 -13.53 -18.19
CA ASN A 45 -18.46 -14.10 -19.31
C ASN A 45 -19.95 -14.05 -18.98
N ASN A 46 -20.71 -13.25 -19.73
CA ASN A 46 -22.12 -12.95 -19.46
C ASN A 46 -22.31 -12.56 -17.98
N ASN A 47 -23.21 -13.21 -17.24
CA ASN A 47 -23.46 -12.92 -15.82
C ASN A 47 -22.57 -13.74 -14.86
N LYS A 48 -21.44 -14.28 -15.32
CA LYS A 48 -20.51 -15.09 -14.50
C LYS A 48 -19.15 -14.41 -14.41
N LEU A 49 -18.62 -14.38 -13.18
CA LEU A 49 -17.25 -13.95 -12.89
C LEU A 49 -16.43 -15.15 -12.40
N LYS A 50 -15.46 -15.53 -13.23
CA LYS A 50 -14.47 -16.54 -12.86
C LYS A 50 -13.23 -15.84 -12.31
N VAL A 51 -12.85 -16.19 -11.09
CA VAL A 51 -11.67 -15.63 -10.44
C VAL A 51 -10.74 -16.73 -9.95
N VAL A 52 -9.46 -16.42 -9.86
CA VAL A 52 -8.47 -17.25 -9.18
C VAL A 52 -7.86 -16.41 -8.07
N GLU A 53 -8.05 -16.82 -6.81
CA GLU A 53 -7.43 -16.15 -5.67
C GLU A 53 -5.91 -16.27 -5.75
N ASP A 54 -5.21 -15.16 -5.49
CA ASP A 54 -3.76 -15.15 -5.46
C ASP A 54 -3.24 -15.96 -4.26
N LYS A 55 -2.12 -16.64 -4.48
CA LYS A 55 -1.52 -17.53 -3.48
C LYS A 55 -0.61 -16.74 -2.54
N ASN A 56 -0.52 -17.21 -1.29
CA ASN A 56 0.54 -16.79 -0.38
C ASN A 56 1.89 -17.15 -1.00
N ARG A 57 2.88 -16.26 -0.89
CA ARG A 57 4.24 -16.48 -1.40
C ARG A 57 5.24 -16.16 -0.31
N ILE A 58 6.24 -17.01 -0.17
CA ILE A 58 7.39 -16.80 0.71
C ILE A 58 8.61 -17.04 -0.17
N ASN A 59 9.41 -16.01 -0.36
CA ASN A 59 10.62 -16.06 -1.15
C ASN A 59 11.80 -15.80 -0.22
N VAL A 60 12.75 -16.72 -0.18
CA VAL A 60 14.03 -16.55 0.49
C VAL A 60 15.08 -16.52 -0.60
N SER A 61 15.94 -15.51 -0.58
CA SER A 61 17.06 -15.40 -1.50
C SER A 61 18.33 -15.04 -0.74
N SER A 62 19.44 -15.57 -1.22
CA SER A 62 20.77 -15.28 -0.71
C SER A 62 21.65 -14.93 -1.90
N SER A 63 22.44 -13.87 -1.78
CA SER A 63 23.40 -13.43 -2.78
C SER A 63 24.69 -13.03 -2.08
N SER A 64 25.83 -13.35 -2.68
CA SER A 64 27.14 -12.82 -2.24
C SER A 64 27.54 -11.74 -3.23
N VAL A 65 27.71 -10.51 -2.75
CA VAL A 65 28.25 -9.40 -3.54
C VAL A 65 29.45 -8.87 -2.80
N SER A 66 30.63 -8.94 -3.43
CA SER A 66 31.89 -8.47 -2.87
C SER A 66 32.28 -9.12 -1.52
N GLY A 67 31.94 -10.40 -1.33
CA GLY A 67 32.27 -11.15 -0.11
C GLY A 67 31.29 -10.97 1.05
N GLU A 68 30.32 -10.05 0.94
CA GLU A 68 29.23 -9.89 1.90
C GLU A 68 28.01 -10.72 1.50
N MET A 69 27.49 -11.51 2.44
CA MET A 69 26.28 -12.31 2.24
C MET A 69 25.03 -11.47 2.50
N LYS A 70 24.25 -11.24 1.44
CA LYS A 70 22.97 -10.55 1.45
C LYS A 70 21.84 -11.56 1.37
N ASN A 71 21.16 -11.76 2.50
CA ASN A 71 19.99 -12.61 2.60
C ASN A 71 18.75 -11.73 2.62
N SER A 72 17.69 -12.15 1.92
CA SER A 72 16.40 -11.48 1.98
C SER A 72 15.26 -12.46 2.08
N LEU A 73 14.28 -12.13 2.91
CA LEU A 73 13.02 -12.83 3.08
C LEU A 73 11.88 -11.91 2.65
N ASN A 74 11.11 -12.33 1.65
CA ASN A 74 9.94 -11.63 1.16
C ASN A 74 8.71 -12.51 1.35
N ILE A 75 7.75 -12.03 2.15
CA ILE A 75 6.49 -12.70 2.43
C ILE A 75 5.37 -11.87 1.83
N HIS A 76 4.56 -12.46 0.96
CA HIS A 76 3.36 -11.87 0.41
C HIS A 76 2.13 -12.69 0.82
N LEU A 77 1.23 -12.07 1.58
CA LEU A 77 -0.01 -12.68 2.04
C LEU A 77 -1.20 -11.89 1.50
N PRO A 78 -1.68 -12.19 0.28
CA PRO A 78 -2.88 -11.58 -0.23
C PRO A 78 -4.12 -12.05 0.55
N ASN A 79 -5.13 -11.18 0.62
CA ASN A 79 -6.44 -11.50 1.19
C ASN A 79 -6.39 -12.06 2.63
N LEU A 80 -5.65 -11.43 3.54
CA LEU A 80 -5.60 -11.83 4.96
C LEU A 80 -7.01 -11.98 5.53
N PHE A 81 -7.25 -13.13 6.15
CA PHE A 81 -8.52 -13.53 6.77
C PHE A 81 -9.75 -13.45 5.84
N GLY A 82 -9.56 -13.45 4.52
CA GLY A 82 -10.64 -13.33 3.54
C GLY A 82 -11.26 -11.92 3.47
N ARG A 83 -10.60 -10.90 4.05
CA ARG A 83 -11.13 -9.53 4.18
C ARG A 83 -10.56 -8.56 3.14
N ALA A 84 -9.98 -9.08 2.06
CA ALA A 84 -9.30 -8.30 1.02
C ALA A 84 -8.15 -7.42 1.54
N ILE A 85 -7.54 -7.77 2.68
CA ILE A 85 -6.37 -7.09 3.23
C ILE A 85 -5.12 -7.71 2.60
N ASN A 86 -4.26 -6.92 1.98
CA ASN A 86 -2.98 -7.37 1.43
C ASN A 86 -1.86 -7.08 2.42
N SER A 87 -0.99 -8.07 2.65
CA SER A 87 0.23 -7.90 3.44
C SER A 87 1.46 -8.23 2.61
N LYS A 88 2.49 -7.40 2.76
CA LYS A 88 3.83 -7.62 2.21
C LYS A 88 4.84 -7.34 3.31
N VAL A 89 5.74 -8.27 3.53
CA VAL A 89 6.85 -8.13 4.46
C VAL A 89 8.13 -8.43 3.69
N SER A 90 9.09 -7.52 3.75
CA SER A 90 10.41 -7.65 3.16
C SER A 90 11.44 -7.44 4.26
N LEU A 91 12.36 -8.39 4.40
CA LEU A 91 13.43 -8.40 5.40
C LEU A 91 14.76 -8.63 4.68
N SER A 92 15.78 -7.86 5.02
CA SER A 92 17.14 -7.94 4.48
C SER A 92 18.15 -8.11 5.61
N SER A 93 19.19 -8.92 5.39
CA SER A 93 20.29 -9.08 6.36
C SER A 93 21.11 -7.80 6.56
N LEU A 94 20.96 -6.82 5.67
CA LEU A 94 21.55 -5.48 5.81
C LEU A 94 20.75 -4.57 6.76
N THR A 95 19.86 -5.16 7.56
CA THR A 95 18.92 -4.53 8.51
C THR A 95 17.81 -3.66 7.91
N ASP A 96 17.56 -3.80 6.62
CA ASP A 96 16.39 -3.20 6.00
C ASP A 96 15.17 -4.09 6.25
N TYR A 97 14.12 -3.54 6.86
CA TYR A 97 12.83 -4.19 6.89
C TYR A 97 11.75 -3.26 6.39
N LYS A 98 10.74 -3.86 5.77
CA LYS A 98 9.61 -3.16 5.20
C LYS A 98 8.36 -3.99 5.38
N ILE A 99 7.34 -3.39 5.99
CA ILE A 99 6.03 -3.98 6.22
C ILE A 99 5.01 -3.06 5.55
N GLU A 100 4.23 -3.62 4.63
CA GLU A 100 3.13 -2.94 3.97
C GLU A 100 1.83 -3.69 4.26
N LEU A 101 0.81 -2.98 4.74
CA LEU A 101 -0.55 -3.48 4.86
C LEU A 101 -1.49 -2.59 4.07
N SER A 102 -2.25 -3.16 3.15
CA SER A 102 -3.22 -2.43 2.33
C SER A 102 -4.61 -2.99 2.55
N LYS A 103 -5.58 -2.10 2.85
CA LYS A 103 -6.98 -2.44 3.04
C LYS A 103 -7.87 -1.62 2.13
N PRO A 104 -8.74 -2.26 1.32
CA PRO A 104 -9.67 -1.55 0.46
C PRO A 104 -10.82 -0.94 1.26
N VAL A 105 -11.24 0.25 0.87
CA VAL A 105 -12.50 0.87 1.27
C VAL A 105 -13.45 0.79 0.08
N LEU A 106 -14.49 -0.03 0.24
CA LEU A 106 -15.41 -0.40 -0.84
C LEU A 106 -16.55 0.61 -0.93
N THR A 107 -16.37 1.65 -1.74
CA THR A 107 -17.44 2.61 -2.10
C THR A 107 -17.68 2.55 -3.61
N LYS A 108 -18.48 3.48 -4.16
CA LYS A 108 -18.63 3.62 -5.63
C LYS A 108 -17.28 3.70 -6.33
N ARG A 109 -16.32 4.43 -5.75
CA ARG A 109 -14.91 4.38 -6.13
C ARG A 109 -14.14 3.46 -5.16
N LEU A 110 -13.11 2.80 -5.66
CA LEU A 110 -12.26 1.93 -4.84
C LEU A 110 -11.08 2.75 -4.29
N PHE A 111 -10.97 2.80 -2.97
CA PHE A 111 -9.88 3.46 -2.25
C PHE A 111 -9.06 2.40 -1.52
N PHE A 112 -7.79 2.68 -1.27
CA PHE A 112 -6.94 1.85 -0.42
C PHE A 112 -6.35 2.67 0.72
N LEU A 113 -6.48 2.14 1.93
CA LEU A 113 -5.73 2.58 3.09
C LEU A 113 -4.49 1.69 3.18
N ASN A 114 -3.32 2.29 2.98
CA ASN A 114 -2.05 1.60 3.07
C ASN A 114 -1.32 2.08 4.32
N PHE A 115 -0.77 1.13 5.07
CA PHE A 115 0.06 1.35 6.24
C PHE A 115 1.45 0.83 5.91
N PHE A 116 2.44 1.71 6.08
CA PHE A 116 3.83 1.42 5.77
C PHE A 116 4.67 1.58 7.01
N ASN A 117 5.54 0.61 7.25
CA ASN A 117 6.61 0.73 8.22
C ASN A 117 7.90 0.23 7.60
N GLU A 118 8.92 1.07 7.58
CA GLU A 118 10.19 0.77 6.96
C GLU A 118 11.35 1.20 7.86
N ASN A 119 12.38 0.38 7.91
CA ASN A 119 13.68 0.71 8.48
C ASN A 119 14.74 0.55 7.41
N HIS A 120 15.66 1.50 7.35
CA HIS A 120 16.79 1.47 6.42
C HIS A 120 18.07 1.93 7.13
N ILE A 121 19.23 1.41 6.71
CA ILE A 121 20.53 1.99 7.08
C ILE A 121 20.86 3.17 6.16
N VAL A 122 21.11 4.33 6.75
CA VAL A 122 21.72 5.48 6.10
C VAL A 122 23.21 5.53 6.48
N ARG A 123 24.08 5.56 5.47
CA ARG A 123 25.53 5.77 5.66
C ARG A 123 25.82 7.27 5.64
N LEU A 124 26.38 7.78 6.72
CA LEU A 124 26.87 9.16 6.85
C LEU A 124 28.40 9.14 7.05
N PRO A 125 29.10 10.28 6.85
CA PRO A 125 30.55 10.35 7.05
C PRO A 125 31.02 9.87 8.44
N CYS A 126 30.16 10.00 9.46
CA CYS A 126 30.43 9.60 10.84
C CYS A 126 30.01 8.16 11.19
N GLY A 127 29.44 7.40 10.25
CA GLY A 127 29.03 6.01 10.50
C GLY A 127 27.71 5.61 9.83
N ASN A 128 27.26 4.41 10.16
CA ASN A 128 26.00 3.85 9.67
C ASN A 128 24.90 4.05 10.73
N PHE A 129 23.74 4.53 10.30
CA PHE A 129 22.64 4.81 11.22
C PHE A 129 21.29 4.32 10.71
N SER A 130 20.43 3.86 11.62
CA SER A 130 19.09 3.34 11.30
C SER A 130 18.04 4.47 11.27
N MET A 131 17.30 4.57 10.17
CA MET A 131 16.19 5.49 10.03
C MET A 131 14.88 4.71 9.95
N ASN A 132 13.96 5.01 10.86
CA ASN A 132 12.61 4.42 10.85
C ASN A 132 11.61 5.40 10.24
N LYS A 133 10.73 4.85 9.40
CA LYS A 133 9.69 5.56 8.68
C LYS A 133 8.36 4.84 8.88
N SER A 134 7.33 5.58 9.29
CA SER A 134 5.98 5.04 9.44
C SER A 134 4.98 5.97 8.76
N GLU A 135 4.18 5.46 7.82
CA GLU A 135 3.24 6.28 7.04
C GLU A 135 1.87 5.61 6.90
N VAL A 136 0.84 6.45 6.76
CA VAL A 136 -0.49 6.07 6.32
C VAL A 136 -0.77 6.78 5.01
N GLU A 137 -1.09 6.01 3.97
CA GLU A 137 -1.42 6.51 2.64
C GLU A 137 -2.87 6.17 2.29
N LEU A 138 -3.60 7.15 1.79
CA LEU A 138 -4.86 6.98 1.09
C LEU A 138 -4.59 7.01 -0.42
N LYS A 139 -4.95 5.93 -1.13
CA LYS A 139 -4.72 5.80 -2.57
C LYS A 139 -6.02 5.62 -3.34
N VAL A 140 -6.17 6.41 -4.42
CA VAL A 140 -7.34 6.47 -5.31
C VAL A 140 -6.85 6.80 -6.71
N SER A 141 -6.67 5.82 -7.60
CA SER A 141 -6.10 6.09 -8.94
C SER A 141 -6.75 7.29 -9.65
N PRO A 142 -5.98 8.30 -10.13
CA PRO A 142 -4.51 8.40 -10.14
C PRO A 142 -3.90 9.18 -8.95
N VAL A 143 -4.68 9.49 -7.94
CA VAL A 143 -4.31 10.28 -6.76
C VAL A 143 -3.80 9.41 -5.61
N SER A 144 -2.75 9.83 -4.93
CA SER A 144 -2.38 9.33 -3.60
C SER A 144 -2.09 10.48 -2.65
N MET A 145 -2.38 10.27 -1.37
CA MET A 145 -2.02 11.18 -0.30
C MET A 145 -1.48 10.37 0.87
N ALA A 146 -0.27 10.68 1.34
CA ALA A 146 0.35 10.02 2.47
C ALA A 146 0.71 11.03 3.55
N VAL A 147 0.50 10.62 4.81
CA VAL A 147 1.01 11.33 5.98
C VAL A 147 1.82 10.36 6.80
N GLY A 148 2.98 10.79 7.29
CA GLY A 148 3.79 9.91 8.10
C GLY A 148 4.87 10.60 8.89
N LEU A 149 5.56 9.80 9.68
CA LEU A 149 6.59 10.20 10.60
C LEU A 149 7.92 9.54 10.24
N GLU A 150 8.98 10.31 10.39
CA GLU A 150 10.34 9.80 10.32
C GLU A 150 11.08 10.15 11.59
N LYS A 151 11.84 9.17 12.09
CA LYS A 151 12.72 9.34 13.23
C LYS A 151 14.15 9.10 12.78
N ALA A 152 14.96 10.15 12.89
CA ALA A 152 16.39 10.03 12.70
C ALA A 152 17.05 9.39 13.96
N PRO A 153 18.13 8.64 13.78
CA PRO A 153 18.78 7.86 14.83
C PRO A 153 19.43 8.71 15.93
N ASP A 154 20.14 9.76 15.54
CA ASP A 154 20.94 10.60 16.48
C ASP A 154 20.37 12.00 16.66
N ASN A 155 19.20 12.23 16.07
CA ASN A 155 18.50 13.49 16.20
C ASN A 155 17.22 13.17 16.97
N PRO A 156 16.93 13.82 18.11
CA PRO A 156 15.60 13.73 18.72
C PRO A 156 14.52 14.23 17.76
N ARG A 157 14.93 14.77 16.61
CA ARG A 157 14.05 15.30 15.62
C ARG A 157 13.15 14.26 14.97
N LYS A 158 11.86 14.56 15.04
CA LYS A 158 10.78 13.88 14.33
C LYS A 158 10.39 14.76 13.17
N TYR A 159 10.23 14.16 12.00
CA TYR A 159 9.71 14.84 10.84
C TYR A 159 8.34 14.28 10.53
N ALA A 160 7.38 15.14 10.27
CA ALA A 160 6.17 14.72 9.60
C ALA A 160 6.26 15.05 8.12
N ARG A 161 5.78 14.11 7.31
CA ARG A 161 5.74 14.21 5.85
C ARG A 161 4.31 14.20 5.39
N VAL A 162 4.04 15.02 4.39
CA VAL A 162 2.82 14.91 3.60
C VAL A 162 3.21 14.81 2.13
N ASN A 163 2.85 13.70 1.49
CA ASN A 163 3.07 13.49 0.06
C ASN A 163 1.72 13.47 -0.65
N TYR A 164 1.64 14.16 -1.78
CA TYR A 164 0.49 14.13 -2.68
C TYR A 164 0.97 13.83 -4.08
N GLU A 165 0.41 12.80 -4.71
CA GLU A 165 0.70 12.44 -6.10
C GLU A 165 -0.59 12.47 -6.90
N SER A 166 -0.58 13.09 -8.09
CA SER A 166 -1.72 13.08 -9.02
C SER A 166 -1.26 13.38 -10.44
N LYS A 167 -1.62 12.54 -11.41
CA LYS A 167 -1.40 12.78 -12.85
C LYS A 167 0.03 13.27 -13.20
N GLY A 168 1.06 12.69 -12.57
CA GLY A 168 2.46 13.05 -12.80
C GLY A 168 2.98 14.24 -11.99
N VAL A 169 2.13 14.89 -11.19
CA VAL A 169 2.54 15.88 -10.19
C VAL A 169 2.83 15.17 -8.86
N ASN A 170 3.99 15.43 -8.27
CA ASN A 170 4.37 14.94 -6.95
C ASN A 170 4.75 16.13 -6.06
N LEU A 171 3.97 16.35 -5.01
CA LEU A 171 4.20 17.39 -4.00
C LEU A 171 4.53 16.71 -2.67
N GLY A 172 5.74 16.96 -2.17
CA GLY A 172 6.19 16.47 -0.87
C GLY A 172 6.52 17.62 0.06
N ILE A 173 5.88 17.68 1.22
CA ILE A 173 6.23 18.59 2.31
C ILE A 173 6.83 17.75 3.43
N LYS A 174 8.02 18.14 3.89
CA LYS A 174 8.67 17.56 5.07
C LYS A 174 8.90 18.68 6.09
N GLN A 175 8.36 18.53 7.29
CA GLN A 175 8.49 19.51 8.36
C GLN A 175 9.08 18.88 9.61
N ASP A 176 10.04 19.57 10.21
CA ASP A 176 10.60 19.26 11.53
C ASP A 176 9.56 19.60 12.61
N ILE A 177 9.04 18.60 13.33
CA ILE A 177 7.98 18.74 14.34
C ILE A 177 8.50 18.53 15.78
N SER A 178 9.82 18.49 15.92
CA SER A 178 10.54 18.20 17.15
C SER A 178 10.33 19.21 18.28
N PRO A 179 10.22 20.53 18.00
CA PRO A 179 9.91 21.49 19.04
C PRO A 179 8.42 21.56 19.40
N ASN A 180 7.49 21.00 18.60
CA ASN A 180 6.06 20.95 18.93
C ASN A 180 5.31 19.85 18.14
N PRO A 181 4.82 18.78 18.80
CA PRO A 181 4.13 17.67 18.13
C PRO A 181 2.74 18.02 17.58
N PHE A 182 2.18 19.19 17.90
CA PHE A 182 0.87 19.65 17.44
C PHE A 182 0.91 20.55 16.20
N THR A 183 1.98 20.47 15.41
CA THR A 183 2.12 21.29 14.19
C THR A 183 1.04 20.91 13.17
N LYS A 184 0.16 21.86 12.85
CA LYS A 184 -0.93 21.70 11.89
C LYS A 184 -0.34 21.73 10.47
N PHE A 185 -0.52 20.66 9.71
CA PHE A 185 -0.18 20.62 8.29
C PHE A 185 -1.27 21.33 7.49
N GLU A 186 -1.05 22.58 7.12
CA GLU A 186 -1.84 23.21 6.06
C GLU A 186 -1.17 22.90 4.72
N LEU A 187 -1.66 21.85 4.07
CA LEU A 187 -1.47 21.68 2.64
C LEU A 187 -2.16 22.86 1.95
N ALA A 188 -1.42 23.91 1.64
CA ALA A 188 -1.83 24.93 0.71
C ALA A 188 -1.83 24.34 -0.71
N VAL A 189 -2.70 23.36 -0.95
CA VAL A 189 -3.11 23.00 -2.31
C VAL A 189 -4.04 24.12 -2.71
N LYS A 190 -3.49 25.17 -3.34
CA LYS A 190 -4.33 26.02 -4.18
C LYS A 190 -5.04 25.07 -5.14
N PRO A 191 -6.38 24.99 -5.11
CA PRO A 191 -7.09 24.16 -6.06
C PRO A 191 -6.95 24.86 -7.40
N THR A 192 -5.95 24.51 -8.20
CA THR A 192 -6.09 24.58 -9.66
C THR A 192 -6.98 23.40 -10.04
N LEU A 193 -8.25 23.56 -9.68
CA LEU A 193 -9.40 22.76 -10.09
C LEU A 193 -9.80 23.23 -11.49
N ASP A 194 -8.87 23.17 -12.43
CA ASP A 194 -9.12 23.40 -13.84
C ASP A 194 -8.60 22.21 -14.63
N LEU A 195 -9.24 21.05 -14.45
CA LEU A 195 -9.19 19.98 -15.43
C LEU A 195 -10.56 19.30 -15.48
N PHE A 196 -11.39 19.87 -16.36
CA PHE A 196 -12.57 19.30 -17.00
C PHE A 196 -12.41 17.82 -17.36
#